data_AF-A0A0D7ALB9-F1
#
_entry.id   AF-A0A0D7ALB9-F1
#
_cell.length_a   1.000
_cell.length_b   1.000
_cell.length_c   1.000
_cell.angle_alpha   90.00
_cell.angle_beta   90.00
_cell.angle_gamma   90.00
#
_symmetry.space_group_name_H-M   'P 1'
#
loop_
_entity.id
_entity.type
_entity.pdbx_description
1 polymer ?
#
loop_
_entity_poly.entity_id
_entity_poly.type
_entity_poly.pdbx_seq_one_letter_code
_entity_poly.pdbx_strand_id
1 'polypeptide(L)'
;TYIAPPFHTHSFFKELEKTFPRPKAESLMRATRALLVDRIGRVRSDALAVKDLDNQAYLFRAALSELRSEITMGLKNDTAAIRTSIATLRREVDRLDVKMKEDIANLKHEIQMDLDSRKSEAKNELKQQDIAIEGLLNKSIISISDLRTKVEEIKWNNMRRTVSTLAVFAVVIVIGLELQPKSPPSPPPP
;
A
#
# COMPACT_ATOMS: atom_id res chain seq x y z
N THR A 1 -58.11 -50.69 -37.92
CA THR A 1 -59.56 -51.03 -37.82
C THR A 1 -60.34 -50.15 -38.77
N TYR A 2 -61.05 -50.74 -39.74
CA TYR A 2 -61.89 -50.01 -40.69
C TYR A 2 -63.09 -49.41 -39.95
N ILE A 3 -63.11 -48.09 -39.78
CA ILE A 3 -64.26 -47.37 -39.25
C ILE A 3 -65.06 -46.91 -40.46
N ALA A 4 -66.31 -47.35 -40.58
CA ALA A 4 -67.19 -46.88 -41.63
C ALA A 4 -67.32 -45.34 -41.50
N PRO A 5 -67.10 -44.57 -42.58
CA PRO A 5 -67.32 -43.13 -42.55
C PRO A 5 -68.76 -42.84 -42.09
N PRO A 6 -69.03 -41.71 -41.42
CA PRO A 6 -70.38 -41.21 -41.19
C PRO A 6 -70.98 -40.71 -42.52
N PHE A 7 -71.09 -41.61 -43.48
CA PHE A 7 -71.57 -41.40 -44.83
C PHE A 7 -72.63 -42.43 -45.11
N HIS A 8 -73.87 -41.96 -45.22
CA HIS A 8 -75.01 -42.78 -45.54
C HIS A 8 -75.00 -43.13 -47.04
N THR A 9 -74.27 -44.19 -47.39
CA THR A 9 -74.13 -44.69 -48.77
C THR A 9 -75.48 -44.95 -49.44
N HIS A 10 -76.46 -45.43 -48.67
CA HIS A 10 -77.80 -45.76 -49.17
C HIS A 10 -78.64 -44.53 -49.51
N SER A 11 -78.63 -43.47 -48.70
CA SER A 11 -79.36 -42.24 -49.02
C SER A 11 -78.71 -41.52 -50.21
N PHE A 12 -77.38 -41.49 -50.26
CA PHE A 12 -76.65 -40.93 -51.39
C PHE A 12 -76.92 -41.67 -52.69
N PHE A 13 -76.93 -43.01 -52.65
CA PHE A 13 -77.26 -43.83 -53.81
C PHE A 13 -78.70 -43.60 -54.30
N LYS A 14 -79.68 -43.50 -53.39
CA LYS A 14 -81.08 -43.21 -53.72
C LYS A 14 -81.27 -41.86 -54.41
N GLU A 15 -80.51 -40.85 -54.02
CA GLU A 15 -80.55 -39.54 -54.70
C GLU A 15 -79.85 -39.60 -56.07
N LEU A 16 -78.78 -40.37 -56.21
CA LEU A 16 -78.10 -40.56 -57.51
C LEU A 16 -78.94 -41.35 -58.52
N GLU A 17 -79.74 -42.33 -58.06
CA GLU A 17 -80.60 -43.16 -58.91
C GLU A 17 -81.76 -42.35 -59.54
N LYS A 18 -82.10 -41.17 -58.99
CA LYS A 18 -83.10 -40.26 -59.59
C LYS A 18 -82.58 -39.56 -60.85
N THR A 19 -81.26 -39.40 -60.99
CA THR A 19 -80.63 -38.60 -62.05
C THR A 19 -79.79 -39.45 -63.00
N PHE A 20 -79.23 -40.57 -62.52
CA PHE A 20 -78.32 -41.42 -63.29
C PHE A 20 -78.81 -42.86 -63.35
N PRO A 21 -78.54 -43.59 -64.45
CA PRO A 21 -78.73 -45.03 -64.52
C PRO A 21 -78.00 -45.75 -63.38
N ARG A 22 -78.63 -46.79 -62.84
CA ARG A 22 -78.17 -47.57 -61.69
C ARG A 22 -76.68 -47.94 -61.69
N PRO A 23 -76.06 -48.40 -62.81
CA PRO A 23 -74.63 -48.73 -62.84
C PRO A 23 -73.72 -47.51 -62.63
N LYS A 24 -74.12 -46.35 -63.16
CA LYS A 24 -73.37 -45.08 -63.00
C LYS A 24 -73.53 -44.52 -61.58
N ALA A 25 -74.75 -44.57 -61.03
CA ALA A 25 -75.02 -44.18 -59.64
C ALA A 25 -74.22 -45.03 -58.63
N GLU A 26 -74.11 -46.34 -58.89
CA GLU A 26 -73.32 -47.24 -58.04
C GLU A 26 -71.82 -46.94 -58.10
N SER A 27 -71.29 -46.72 -59.31
CA SER A 27 -69.88 -46.38 -59.51
C SER A 27 -69.52 -45.05 -58.84
N LEU A 28 -70.39 -44.03 -58.94
CA LEU A 28 -70.20 -42.73 -58.30
C LEU A 28 -70.24 -42.85 -56.77
N MET A 29 -71.20 -43.60 -56.22
CA MET A 29 -71.26 -43.85 -54.76
C MET A 29 -70.00 -44.55 -54.25
N ARG A 30 -69.53 -45.58 -54.94
CA ARG A 30 -68.29 -46.31 -54.57
C ARG A 30 -67.06 -45.41 -54.65
N ALA A 31 -66.93 -44.59 -55.69
CA ALA A 31 -65.82 -43.65 -55.85
C ALA A 31 -65.82 -42.58 -54.76
N THR A 32 -66.97 -41.97 -54.46
CA THR A 32 -67.12 -40.97 -53.40
C THR A 32 -66.82 -41.57 -52.03
N ARG A 33 -67.30 -42.80 -51.75
CA ARG A 33 -66.97 -43.52 -50.51
C ARG A 33 -65.47 -43.76 -50.38
N ALA A 34 -64.81 -44.22 -51.45
CA ALA A 34 -63.38 -44.48 -51.44
C ALA A 34 -62.57 -43.20 -51.20
N LEU A 35 -62.92 -42.10 -51.88
CA LEU A 35 -62.27 -40.80 -51.69
C LEU A 35 -62.48 -40.26 -50.27
N LEU A 36 -63.67 -40.43 -49.70
CA LEU A 36 -63.97 -40.01 -48.34
C LEU A 36 -63.19 -40.81 -47.30
N VAL A 37 -63.10 -42.14 -47.46
CA VAL A 37 -62.28 -43.00 -46.57
C VAL A 37 -60.81 -42.58 -46.64
N ASP A 38 -60.28 -42.37 -47.85
CA ASP A 38 -58.88 -41.97 -48.07
C ASP A 38 -58.57 -40.57 -47.52
N ARG A 39 -59.50 -39.61 -47.65
CA ARG A 39 -59.35 -38.26 -47.08
C ARG A 39 -59.48 -38.25 -45.56
N ILE A 40 -60.45 -38.97 -44.98
CA ILE A 40 -60.58 -39.11 -43.52
C ILE A 40 -59.35 -39.82 -42.92
N GLY A 41 -58.81 -40.83 -43.62
CA GLY A 41 -57.58 -41.51 -43.23
C GLY A 41 -56.39 -40.55 -43.12
N ARG A 42 -56.17 -39.73 -44.16
CA ARG A 42 -55.12 -38.70 -44.14
C ARG A 42 -55.34 -37.62 -43.10
N VAL A 43 -56.57 -37.08 -42.98
CA VAL A 43 -56.87 -36.08 -41.95
C VAL A 43 -56.63 -36.67 -40.56
N ARG A 44 -56.88 -37.95 -40.33
CA ARG A 44 -56.60 -38.58 -39.03
C ARG A 44 -55.12 -38.87 -38.80
N SER A 45 -54.32 -39.13 -39.83
CA SER A 45 -52.87 -39.27 -39.68
C SER A 45 -52.20 -37.92 -39.44
N ASP A 46 -52.72 -36.87 -40.06
CA ASP A 46 -52.13 -35.53 -40.02
C ASP A 46 -52.70 -34.69 -38.87
N ALA A 47 -53.94 -34.97 -38.44
CA ALA A 47 -54.51 -34.38 -37.24
C ALA A 47 -53.82 -34.99 -36.02
N LEU A 48 -53.01 -34.16 -35.37
CA LEU A 48 -52.48 -34.44 -34.05
C LEU A 48 -53.64 -34.82 -33.13
N ALA A 49 -53.54 -35.99 -32.49
CA ALA A 49 -54.53 -36.36 -31.50
C ALA A 49 -54.44 -35.35 -30.35
N VAL A 50 -55.59 -34.95 -29.80
CA VAL A 50 -55.65 -34.06 -28.61
C VAL A 50 -54.73 -34.57 -27.49
N LYS A 51 -54.60 -35.88 -27.36
CA LYS A 51 -53.67 -36.54 -26.42
C LYS A 51 -52.19 -36.24 -26.67
N ASP A 52 -51.77 -36.18 -27.93
CA ASP A 52 -50.37 -35.88 -28.28
C ASP A 52 -50.04 -34.42 -27.96
N LEU A 53 -50.98 -33.51 -28.23
CA LEU A 53 -50.87 -32.10 -27.87
C LEU A 53 -50.81 -31.91 -26.35
N ASP A 54 -51.68 -32.61 -25.60
CA ASP A 54 -51.68 -32.55 -24.13
C ASP A 54 -50.38 -33.08 -23.53
N ASN A 55 -49.82 -34.16 -24.09
CA ASN A 55 -48.54 -34.71 -23.65
C ASN A 55 -47.38 -33.74 -23.95
N GLN A 56 -47.34 -33.14 -25.15
CA GLN A 56 -46.33 -32.14 -25.48
C GLN A 56 -46.45 -30.90 -24.57
N ALA A 57 -47.65 -30.44 -24.28
CA ALA A 57 -47.89 -29.33 -23.36
C ALA A 57 -47.42 -29.67 -21.93
N TYR A 58 -47.60 -30.91 -21.47
CA TYR A 58 -47.07 -31.37 -20.20
C TYR A 58 -45.54 -31.36 -20.16
N LEU A 59 -44.88 -31.94 -21.17
CA LEU A 59 -43.41 -31.94 -21.27
C LEU A 59 -42.84 -30.53 -21.31
N PHE A 60 -43.49 -29.62 -22.05
CA PHE A 60 -43.09 -28.22 -22.09
C PHE A 60 -43.22 -27.53 -20.72
N ARG A 61 -44.33 -27.78 -20.00
CA ARG A 61 -44.50 -27.26 -18.63
C ARG A 61 -43.46 -27.83 -17.67
N ALA A 62 -43.13 -29.10 -17.78
CA ALA A 62 -42.09 -29.74 -16.98
C ALA A 62 -40.72 -29.09 -17.23
N ALA A 63 -40.33 -28.94 -18.51
CA ALA A 63 -39.09 -28.28 -18.90
C ALA A 63 -39.03 -26.82 -18.44
N LEU A 64 -40.13 -26.07 -18.53
CA LEU A 64 -40.20 -24.71 -17.99
C LEU A 64 -40.07 -24.66 -16.47
N SER A 65 -40.66 -25.62 -15.76
CA SER A 65 -40.53 -25.73 -14.31
C SER A 65 -39.08 -26.05 -13.91
N GLU A 66 -38.42 -26.95 -14.64
CA GLU A 66 -37.01 -27.29 -14.45
C GLU A 66 -36.11 -26.08 -14.71
N LEU A 67 -36.28 -25.41 -15.86
CA LEU A 67 -35.54 -24.19 -16.20
C LEU A 67 -35.71 -23.10 -15.13
N ARG A 68 -36.94 -22.89 -14.65
CA ARG A 68 -37.21 -21.93 -13.57
C ARG A 68 -36.49 -22.32 -12.28
N SER A 69 -36.46 -23.61 -11.94
CA SER A 69 -35.76 -24.11 -10.77
C SER A 69 -34.25 -23.90 -10.90
N GLU A 70 -33.69 -24.24 -12.06
CA GLU A 70 -32.27 -24.07 -12.36
C GLU A 70 -31.85 -22.59 -12.29
N ILE A 71 -32.59 -21.68 -12.94
CA ILE A 71 -32.34 -20.23 -12.86
C ILE A 71 -32.40 -19.75 -11.41
N THR A 72 -33.42 -20.18 -10.65
CA THR A 72 -33.58 -19.77 -9.26
C THR A 72 -32.43 -20.29 -8.40
N MET A 73 -31.98 -21.52 -8.63
CA MET A 73 -30.86 -22.12 -7.90
C MET A 73 -29.53 -21.46 -8.26
N GLY A 74 -29.30 -21.19 -9.56
CA GLY A 74 -28.13 -20.46 -10.05
C GLY A 74 -28.04 -19.07 -9.43
N LEU A 75 -29.12 -18.27 -9.50
CA LEU A 75 -29.16 -16.94 -8.90
C LEU A 75 -28.90 -16.96 -7.38
N LYS A 76 -29.44 -17.95 -6.66
CA LYS A 76 -29.17 -18.11 -5.23
C LYS A 76 -27.69 -18.41 -4.96
N ASN A 77 -27.10 -19.31 -5.74
CA ASN A 77 -25.69 -19.67 -5.61
C ASN A 77 -24.78 -18.47 -5.92
N ASP A 78 -25.03 -17.77 -7.03
CA ASP A 78 -24.27 -16.59 -7.43
C ASP A 78 -24.38 -15.47 -6.38
N THR A 79 -25.58 -15.25 -5.85
CA THR A 79 -25.80 -14.27 -4.78
C THR A 79 -25.04 -14.67 -3.51
N ALA A 80 -25.01 -15.97 -3.16
CA ALA A 80 -24.25 -16.45 -2.02
C ALA A 80 -22.73 -16.27 -2.23
N ALA A 81 -22.23 -16.57 -3.42
CA ALA A 81 -20.83 -16.37 -3.79
C ALA A 81 -20.43 -14.89 -3.72
N ILE A 82 -21.25 -13.99 -4.28
CA ILE A 82 -21.04 -12.53 -4.20
C ILE A 82 -21.06 -12.04 -2.76
N ARG A 83 -21.98 -12.51 -1.92
CA ARG A 83 -22.01 -12.13 -0.50
C ARG A 83 -20.75 -12.56 0.23
N THR A 84 -20.26 -13.77 -0.04
CA THR A 84 -19.00 -14.27 0.53
C THR A 84 -17.82 -13.42 0.05
N SER A 85 -17.73 -13.10 -1.25
CA SER A 85 -16.64 -12.27 -1.77
C SER A 85 -16.64 -10.86 -1.19
N ILE A 86 -17.81 -10.22 -1.07
CA ILE A 86 -17.96 -8.92 -0.40
C ILE A 86 -17.51 -9.00 1.06
N ALA A 87 -17.89 -10.05 1.79
CA ALA A 87 -17.49 -10.23 3.18
C ALA A 87 -15.97 -10.45 3.33
N THR A 88 -15.33 -11.13 2.37
CA THR A 88 -13.88 -11.30 2.34
C THR A 88 -13.18 -9.97 2.04
N LEU A 89 -13.59 -9.27 0.98
CA LEU A 89 -13.04 -7.97 0.62
C LEU A 89 -13.14 -6.95 1.76
N ARG A 90 -14.27 -6.93 2.48
CA ARG A 90 -14.43 -6.06 3.66
C ARG A 90 -13.38 -6.35 4.73
N ARG A 91 -13.13 -7.63 5.04
CA ARG A 91 -12.09 -8.03 6.00
C ARG A 91 -10.69 -7.66 5.52
N GLU A 92 -10.42 -7.75 4.23
CA GLU A 92 -9.14 -7.35 3.65
C GLU A 92 -8.94 -5.82 3.75
N VAL A 93 -9.98 -5.03 3.49
CA VAL A 93 -9.95 -3.58 3.68
C VAL A 93 -9.71 -3.22 5.15
N ASP A 94 -10.42 -3.86 6.09
CA ASP A 94 -10.23 -3.62 7.52
C ASP A 94 -8.80 -4.01 7.95
N ARG A 95 -8.27 -5.13 7.44
CA ARG A 95 -6.89 -5.56 7.69
C ARG A 95 -5.87 -4.56 7.13
N LEU A 96 -6.12 -4.04 5.93
CA LEU A 96 -5.25 -3.07 5.29
C LEU A 96 -5.25 -1.74 6.05
N ASP A 97 -6.40 -1.27 6.53
CA ASP A 97 -6.50 -0.06 7.36
C ASP A 97 -5.71 -0.18 8.67
N VAL A 98 -5.84 -1.32 9.36
CA VAL A 98 -5.06 -1.59 10.59
C VAL A 98 -3.57 -1.59 10.28
N LYS A 99 -3.14 -2.30 9.23
CA LYS A 99 -1.73 -2.38 8.84
C LYS A 99 -1.18 -1.00 8.46
N MET A 100 -1.93 -0.21 7.70
CA MET A 100 -1.50 1.12 7.30
C MET A 100 -1.32 2.05 8.51
N LYS A 101 -2.22 1.97 9.50
CA LYS A 101 -2.10 2.74 10.75
C LYS A 101 -0.88 2.32 11.56
N GLU A 102 -0.60 1.02 11.64
CA GLU A 102 0.60 0.49 12.28
C GLU A 102 1.87 0.96 11.57
N ASP A 103 1.94 0.82 10.24
CA ASP A 103 3.08 1.24 9.43
C ASP A 103 3.33 2.76 9.57
N ILE A 104 2.28 3.59 9.56
CA ILE A 104 2.40 5.04 9.80
C ILE A 104 2.90 5.35 11.21
N ALA A 105 2.40 4.64 12.23
CA ALA A 105 2.83 4.83 13.60
C ALA A 105 4.31 4.44 13.79
N ASN A 106 4.73 3.33 13.17
CA ASN A 106 6.11 2.86 13.17
C ASN A 106 7.03 3.86 12.47
N LEU A 107 6.68 4.32 11.25
CA LEU A 107 7.44 5.34 10.54
C LEU A 107 7.56 6.64 11.33
N LYS A 108 6.47 7.08 11.98
CA LYS A 108 6.51 8.26 12.85
C LYS A 108 7.48 8.07 14.01
N HIS A 109 7.47 6.90 14.64
CA HIS A 109 8.38 6.56 15.74
C HIS A 109 9.83 6.52 15.28
N GLU A 110 10.12 5.88 14.14
CA GLU A 110 11.45 5.84 13.54
C GLU A 110 11.99 7.24 13.23
N ILE A 111 11.18 8.10 12.62
CA ILE A 111 11.55 9.49 12.34
C ILE A 111 11.84 10.24 13.65
N GLN A 112 10.99 10.07 14.66
CA GLN A 112 11.22 10.73 15.95
C GLN A 112 12.52 10.25 16.60
N MET A 113 12.81 8.95 16.55
CA MET A 113 14.05 8.38 17.07
C MET A 113 15.27 8.91 16.32
N ASP A 114 15.23 8.99 14.98
CA ASP A 114 16.33 9.54 14.19
C ASP A 114 16.54 11.03 14.50
N LEU A 115 15.47 11.81 14.62
CA LEU A 115 15.54 13.23 14.99
C LEU A 115 16.15 13.42 16.39
N ASP A 116 15.72 12.64 17.38
CA ASP A 116 16.25 12.72 18.74
C ASP A 116 17.72 12.26 18.79
N SER A 117 18.09 11.25 18.00
CA SER A 117 19.46 10.80 17.84
C SER A 117 20.36 11.90 17.24
N ARG A 118 19.96 12.48 16.09
CA ARG A 118 20.68 13.58 15.45
C ARG A 118 20.80 14.81 16.35
N LYS A 119 19.74 15.14 17.08
CA LYS A 119 19.75 16.25 18.05
C LYS A 119 20.70 15.97 19.21
N SER A 120 20.76 14.73 19.69
CA SER A 120 21.71 14.31 20.73
C SER A 120 23.15 14.36 20.22
N GLU A 121 23.39 13.87 19.01
CA GLU A 121 24.69 13.91 18.32
C GLU A 121 25.18 15.36 18.15
N ALA A 122 24.36 16.25 17.58
CA ALA A 122 24.70 17.66 17.44
C ALA A 122 24.99 18.34 18.80
N LYS A 123 24.23 18.01 19.86
CA LYS A 123 24.51 18.52 21.21
C LYS A 123 25.84 17.99 21.77
N ASN A 124 26.16 16.73 21.50
CA ASN A 124 27.42 16.14 21.95
C ASN A 124 28.61 16.74 21.19
N GLU A 125 28.48 16.99 19.89
CA GLU A 125 29.50 17.71 19.11
C GLU A 125 29.74 19.12 19.64
N LEU A 126 28.67 19.88 19.91
CA LEU A 126 28.78 21.21 20.51
C LEU A 126 29.48 21.16 21.88
N LYS A 127 29.12 20.21 22.75
CA LYS A 127 29.80 20.02 24.03
C LYS A 127 31.28 19.67 23.87
N GLN A 128 31.63 18.84 22.89
CA GLN A 128 33.03 18.52 22.61
C GLN A 128 33.80 19.76 22.15
N GLN A 129 33.18 20.61 21.32
CA GLN A 129 33.76 21.89 20.91
C GLN A 129 33.93 22.83 22.11
N ASP A 130 32.95 22.95 23.00
CA ASP A 130 33.04 23.75 24.23
C ASP A 130 34.19 23.27 25.12
N ILE A 131 34.30 21.96 25.36
CA ILE A 131 35.41 21.36 26.13
C ILE A 131 36.76 21.67 25.46
N ALA A 132 36.85 21.59 24.13
CA ALA A 132 38.07 21.92 23.41
C ALA A 132 38.45 23.40 23.55
N ILE A 133 37.47 24.30 23.48
CA ILE A 133 37.66 25.74 23.69
C ILE A 133 38.14 26.01 25.12
N GLU A 134 37.49 25.44 26.13
CA GLU A 134 37.90 25.58 27.54
C GLU A 134 39.31 25.02 27.78
N GLY A 135 39.64 23.88 27.16
CA GLY A 135 40.98 23.29 27.21
C GLY A 135 42.05 24.22 26.61
N LEU A 136 41.76 24.85 25.48
CA LEU A 136 42.63 25.85 24.85
C LEU A 136 42.77 27.12 25.71
N LEU A 137 41.67 27.60 26.29
CA LEU A 137 41.67 28.74 27.19
C LEU A 137 42.56 28.47 28.42
N ASN A 138 42.37 27.32 29.07
CA ASN A 138 43.17 26.93 30.23
C ASN A 138 44.66 26.83 29.89
N LYS A 139 45.00 26.21 28.76
CA LYS A 139 46.38 26.13 28.27
C LYS A 139 46.98 27.51 27.99
N SER A 140 46.19 28.44 27.42
CA SER A 140 46.59 29.82 27.20
C SER A 140 46.88 30.55 28.52
N ILE A 141 45.99 30.44 29.51
CA ILE A 141 46.15 31.05 30.85
C ILE A 141 47.44 30.55 31.51
N ILE A 142 47.70 29.24 31.49
CA ILE A 142 48.95 28.67 32.04
C ILE A 142 50.16 29.22 31.29
N SER A 143 50.12 29.27 29.95
CA SER A 143 51.24 29.80 29.17
C SER A 143 51.53 31.28 29.45
N ILE A 144 50.50 32.09 29.70
CA ILE A 144 50.63 33.50 30.11
C ILE A 144 51.24 33.59 31.51
N SER A 145 50.82 32.72 32.43
CA SER A 145 51.42 32.65 33.77
C SER A 145 52.91 32.30 33.70
N ASP A 146 53.28 31.28 32.92
CA ASP A 146 54.68 30.90 32.70
C ASP A 146 55.49 32.04 32.08
N LEU A 147 54.94 32.76 31.10
CA LEU A 147 55.55 33.95 30.51
C LEU A 147 55.76 35.05 31.56
N ARG A 148 54.79 35.30 32.43
CA ARG A 148 54.91 36.28 33.51
C ARG A 148 56.02 35.88 34.49
N THR A 149 56.07 34.62 34.90
CA THR A 149 57.14 34.09 35.76
C THR A 149 58.52 34.25 35.11
N LYS A 150 58.65 33.92 33.80
CA LYS A 150 59.88 34.16 33.04
C LYS A 150 60.28 35.63 33.01
N VAL A 151 59.32 36.55 32.84
CA VAL A 151 59.60 38.00 32.88
C VAL A 151 60.08 38.43 34.27
N GLU A 152 59.47 37.94 35.34
CA GLU A 152 59.91 38.22 36.71
C GLU A 152 61.31 37.66 37.00
N GLU A 153 61.61 36.45 36.52
CA GLU A 153 62.94 35.85 36.58
C GLU A 153 63.99 36.70 35.84
N ILE A 154 63.67 37.17 34.63
CA ILE A 154 64.56 38.07 33.86
C ILE A 154 64.78 39.38 34.62
N LYS A 155 63.73 39.99 35.18
CA LYS A 155 63.84 41.21 35.99
C LYS A 155 64.74 40.99 37.20
N TRP A 156 64.57 39.85 37.89
CA TRP A 156 65.37 39.49 39.06
C TRP A 156 66.83 39.25 38.72
N ASN A 157 67.10 38.54 37.62
CA ASN A 157 68.45 38.30 37.14
C ASN A 157 69.14 39.60 36.70
N ASN A 158 68.43 40.47 35.98
CA ASN A 158 68.93 41.79 35.62
C ASN A 158 69.22 42.65 36.85
N MET A 159 68.33 42.66 37.86
CA MET A 159 68.56 43.36 39.13
C MET A 159 69.83 42.84 39.83
N ARG A 160 69.98 41.53 39.97
CA ARG A 160 71.19 40.91 40.55
C ARG A 160 72.44 41.33 39.80
N ARG A 161 72.43 41.24 38.47
CA ARG A 161 73.56 41.62 37.62
C ARG A 161 73.93 43.10 37.80
N THR A 162 72.94 44.00 37.80
CA THR A 162 73.15 45.44 38.02
C THR A 162 73.75 45.72 39.40
N VAL A 163 73.20 45.11 40.47
CA VAL A 163 73.72 45.27 41.83
C VAL A 163 75.16 44.76 41.93
N SER A 164 75.47 43.59 41.35
CA SER A 164 76.83 43.06 41.31
C SER A 164 77.79 43.98 40.55
N THR A 165 77.39 44.51 39.39
CA THR A 165 78.23 45.47 38.65
C THR A 165 78.46 46.76 39.44
N LEU A 166 77.43 47.27 40.12
CA LEU A 166 77.55 48.47 40.96
C LEU A 166 78.47 48.24 42.16
N ALA A 167 78.37 47.08 42.80
CA ALA A 167 79.23 46.68 43.91
C ALA A 167 80.70 46.55 43.47
N VAL A 168 80.96 45.89 42.34
CA VAL A 168 82.31 45.80 41.76
C VAL A 168 82.86 47.19 41.45
N PHE A 169 82.04 48.07 40.85
CA PHE A 169 82.44 49.45 40.55
C PHE A 169 82.79 50.23 41.82
N ALA A 170 82.00 50.10 42.89
CA ALA A 170 82.29 50.73 44.18
C ALA A 170 83.59 50.23 44.81
N VAL A 171 83.85 48.91 44.78
CA VAL A 171 85.11 48.32 45.26
C VAL A 171 86.32 48.86 44.50
N VAL A 172 86.22 48.96 43.16
CA VAL A 172 87.29 49.54 42.32
C VAL A 172 87.57 51.00 42.70
N ILE A 173 86.54 51.80 42.97
CA ILE A 173 86.71 53.19 43.43
C ILE A 173 87.44 53.24 44.78
N VAL A 174 87.03 52.42 45.75
CA VAL A 174 87.65 52.40 47.09
C VAL A 174 89.13 52.01 46.99
N ILE A 175 89.46 50.96 46.23
CA ILE A 175 90.85 50.55 45.99
C ILE A 175 91.63 51.65 45.26
N GLY A 176 91.02 52.31 44.26
CA GLY A 176 91.63 53.44 43.56
C GLY A 176 91.89 54.66 44.45
N LEU A 177 91.03 54.90 45.45
CA LEU A 177 91.21 55.95 46.45
C LEU A 177 92.28 55.58 47.49
N GLU A 178 92.36 54.32 47.93
CA GLU A 178 93.44 53.87 48.83
C GLU A 178 94.82 53.85 48.16
N LEU A 179 94.87 53.67 46.84
CA LEU A 179 96.10 53.78 46.06
C LEU A 179 96.50 55.23 45.74
N GLN A 180 95.75 56.25 46.20
CA GLN A 180 96.23 57.63 46.14
C GLN A 180 97.34 57.85 47.19
N PRO A 181 98.57 58.21 46.78
CA PRO A 181 99.64 58.51 47.72
C PRO A 181 99.28 59.75 48.56
N LYS A 182 99.26 59.58 49.88
CA LYS A 182 99.00 60.63 50.88
C LYS A 182 99.98 61.80 50.69
N SER A 183 99.48 62.98 50.34
CA SER A 183 100.28 64.22 50.33
C SER A 183 100.69 64.63 51.75
N PRO A 184 101.96 65.00 52.01
CA PRO A 184 102.49 65.30 53.35
C PRO A 184 102.04 66.67 53.90
N PRO A 185 102.05 66.89 55.24
CA PRO A 185 101.48 68.07 55.91
C PRO A 185 102.49 69.22 56.09
N SER A 186 102.03 70.47 56.12
CA SER A 186 102.81 71.63 56.61
C SER A 186 101.89 72.85 56.97
N PRO A 187 102.36 73.91 57.68
CA PRO A 187 102.09 74.23 59.10
C PRO A 187 101.28 75.55 59.33
N PRO A 188 100.93 75.92 60.59
CA PRO A 188 100.06 77.06 60.94
C PRO A 188 100.75 78.46 60.87
N PRO A 189 99.96 79.55 60.90
CA PRO A 189 100.13 80.77 60.10
C PRO A 189 100.82 81.95 60.84
N PRO A 190 101.22 83.01 60.12
CA PRO A 190 101.29 84.37 60.64
C PRO A 190 99.97 85.15 60.49
#